data_AF-A0A3M1ADW9-F1
#
_entry.id   AF-A0A3M1ADW9-F1
#
_cell.length_a   1.000
_cell.length_b   1.000
_cell.length_c   1.000
_cell.angle_alpha   90.00
_cell.angle_beta   90.00
_cell.angle_gamma   90.00
#
_symmetry.space_group_name_H-M   'P 1'
#
loop_
_entity.id
_entity.type
_entity.pdbx_description
1 polymer ?
#
loop_
_entity_poly.entity_id
_entity_poly.type
_entity_poly.pdbx_seq_one_letter_code
_entity_poly.pdbx_strand_id
1 'polypeptide(L)'
;MRSTQRNFFERFLYILVIGVLWVGSPLKAQQTYNIPITRAAGNQFGQQVVPTNDLSGVFVLWLDNRSKKLELFGQFLNAQGIPLLENGARVLNRPNPILSFAMATDGDGGFYVAWLEKATVGSELFIQRFLKSGDTAWVQPVQLGKSNRVFLNPHIVNDLGTGVYVAWDEAVILNNNVISANTDIM
;
A
#
# COMPACT_ATOMS: atom_id res chain seq x y z
N MET A 1 -91.96 13.77 1.88
CA MET A 1 -92.11 12.47 2.58
C MET A 1 -90.72 11.86 2.72
N ARG A 2 -90.35 11.39 3.93
CA ARG A 2 -89.32 10.40 4.35
C ARG A 2 -88.27 9.97 3.28
N SER A 3 -86.96 9.85 3.52
CA SER A 3 -86.21 9.54 4.75
C SER A 3 -84.69 9.74 4.56
N THR A 4 -84.06 10.11 5.66
CA THR A 4 -82.65 10.03 6.05
C THR A 4 -82.04 8.62 5.90
N GLN A 5 -80.76 8.51 5.50
CA GLN A 5 -79.63 7.90 6.26
C GLN A 5 -78.48 7.41 5.34
N ARG A 6 -77.31 8.01 5.55
CA ARG A 6 -75.95 7.43 5.67
C ARG A 6 -75.42 6.44 4.62
N ASN A 7 -74.30 6.80 3.99
CA ASN A 7 -72.95 6.38 4.42
C ASN A 7 -71.91 7.28 3.71
N PHE A 8 -71.24 8.20 4.43
CA PHE A 8 -70.02 8.02 5.24
C PHE A 8 -68.75 8.16 4.37
N PHE A 9 -67.96 9.21 4.65
CA PHE A 9 -66.68 9.63 4.05
C PHE A 9 -66.77 10.36 2.68
N GLU A 10 -66.78 11.70 2.54
CA GLU A 10 -65.85 12.74 3.05
C GLU A 10 -64.39 12.41 2.63
N ARG A 11 -63.56 13.21 1.94
CA ARG A 11 -63.39 14.67 1.90
C ARG A 11 -62.20 15.03 1.00
N PHE A 12 -62.31 16.16 0.28
CA PHE A 12 -61.30 17.15 -0.13
C PHE A 12 -60.04 16.72 -0.95
N LEU A 13 -59.33 17.55 -1.74
CA LEU A 13 -59.50 18.80 -2.49
C LEU A 13 -58.06 19.24 -2.90
N TYR A 14 -57.86 19.61 -4.18
CA TYR A 14 -56.78 20.43 -4.81
C TYR A 14 -55.28 20.18 -4.48
N ILE A 15 -54.42 20.22 -5.52
CA ILE A 15 -53.45 21.32 -5.76
C ILE A 15 -52.59 21.04 -7.02
N LEU A 16 -52.40 22.14 -7.75
CA LEU A 16 -51.59 22.39 -8.94
C LEU A 16 -50.13 21.89 -8.80
N VAL A 17 -49.58 21.17 -9.79
CA VAL A 17 -48.16 20.83 -9.85
C VAL A 17 -47.49 21.58 -11.00
N ILE A 18 -46.86 22.72 -10.70
CA ILE A 18 -45.70 23.20 -11.46
C ILE A 18 -44.48 22.54 -10.80
N GLY A 19 -43.98 21.49 -11.44
CA GLY A 19 -42.78 20.76 -11.03
C GLY A 19 -41.71 20.93 -12.10
N VAL A 20 -40.76 21.81 -11.84
CA VAL A 20 -39.55 22.05 -12.63
C VAL A 20 -38.86 20.71 -12.95
N LEU A 21 -38.60 20.45 -14.23
CA LEU A 21 -37.68 19.41 -14.68
C LEU A 21 -36.26 19.79 -14.27
N TRP A 22 -35.91 19.49 -13.02
CA TRP A 22 -34.53 19.28 -12.62
C TRP A 22 -34.40 17.81 -12.29
N VAL A 23 -34.33 16.97 -13.33
CA VAL A 23 -33.79 15.63 -13.15
C VAL A 23 -32.33 15.88 -12.83
N GLY A 24 -32.01 15.86 -11.53
CA GLY A 24 -30.64 15.81 -11.08
C GLY A 24 -29.97 14.70 -11.88
N SER A 25 -29.02 15.07 -12.74
CA SER A 25 -28.12 14.09 -13.34
C SER A 25 -27.55 13.29 -12.18
N PRO A 26 -27.72 11.96 -12.12
CA PRO A 26 -27.05 11.21 -11.08
C PRO A 26 -25.57 11.49 -11.27
N LEU A 27 -24.93 12.04 -10.23
CA LEU A 27 -23.48 12.02 -10.10
C LEU A 27 -23.09 10.55 -10.19
N LYS A 28 -22.82 10.07 -11.41
CA LYS A 28 -21.99 8.88 -11.59
C LYS A 28 -20.65 9.31 -11.03
N ALA A 29 -20.37 8.89 -9.79
CA ALA A 29 -19.00 8.66 -9.39
C ALA A 29 -18.45 7.69 -10.43
N GLN A 30 -17.76 8.23 -11.44
CA GLN A 30 -17.17 7.43 -12.49
C GLN A 30 -16.04 6.68 -11.81
N GLN A 31 -16.31 5.42 -11.44
CA GLN A 31 -15.27 4.51 -11.00
C GLN A 31 -14.35 4.33 -12.20
N THR A 32 -13.28 5.11 -12.23
CA THR A 32 -12.30 5.06 -13.31
C THR A 32 -11.51 3.79 -13.12
N TYR A 33 -11.90 2.73 -13.81
CA TYR A 33 -11.07 1.54 -13.91
C TYR A 33 -9.80 1.89 -14.70
N ASN A 34 -8.65 1.32 -14.33
CA ASN A 34 -7.34 1.50 -14.98
C ASN A 34 -6.64 2.85 -14.73
N ILE A 35 -6.70 3.39 -13.51
CA ILE A 35 -5.82 4.52 -13.12
C ILE A 35 -4.39 3.98 -12.93
N PRO A 36 -3.40 4.45 -13.71
CA PRO A 36 -2.02 4.03 -13.49
C PRO A 36 -1.47 4.63 -12.20
N ILE A 37 -0.78 3.80 -11.40
CA ILE A 37 -0.10 4.22 -10.17
C ILE A 37 1.14 5.07 -10.49
N THR A 38 1.81 4.76 -11.60
CA THR A 38 2.95 5.51 -12.16
C THR A 38 2.96 5.40 -13.68
N ARG A 39 3.47 6.44 -14.34
CA ARG A 39 3.75 6.52 -15.78
C ARG A 39 5.24 6.75 -16.06
N ALA A 40 6.09 6.65 -15.04
CA ALA A 40 7.51 6.86 -15.20
C ALA A 40 8.12 5.86 -16.18
N ALA A 41 9.08 6.34 -16.98
CA ALA A 41 9.90 5.45 -17.81
C ALA A 41 10.74 4.52 -16.92
N GLY A 42 11.03 3.32 -17.42
CA GLY A 42 11.73 2.28 -16.66
C GLY A 42 10.84 1.06 -16.43
N ASN A 43 11.43 0.02 -15.85
CA ASN A 43 10.74 -1.19 -15.46
C ASN A 43 10.27 -1.06 -14.00
N GLN A 44 8.99 -1.34 -13.77
CA GLN A 44 8.41 -1.43 -12.44
C GLN A 44 7.99 -2.86 -12.14
N PHE A 45 8.37 -3.38 -10.98
CA PHE A 45 8.06 -4.75 -10.58
C PHE A 45 8.08 -4.94 -9.06
N GLY A 46 7.61 -6.10 -8.61
CA GLY A 46 7.60 -6.46 -7.19
C GLY A 46 6.64 -5.61 -6.36
N GLN A 47 5.50 -5.20 -6.93
CA GLN A 47 4.56 -4.32 -6.27
C GLN A 47 3.97 -4.97 -5.01
N GLN A 48 3.89 -4.21 -3.93
CA GLN A 48 3.18 -4.60 -2.71
C GLN A 48 2.30 -3.46 -2.22
N VAL A 49 1.24 -3.81 -1.51
CA VAL A 49 0.22 -2.87 -1.03
C VAL A 49 -0.14 -3.14 0.42
N VAL A 50 -0.32 -2.09 1.21
CA VAL A 50 -0.87 -2.15 2.57
C VAL A 50 -1.93 -1.06 2.76
N PRO A 51 -3.06 -1.37 3.41
CA PRO A 51 -4.08 -0.37 3.72
C PRO A 51 -3.67 0.49 4.91
N THR A 52 -4.23 1.71 4.99
CA THR A 52 -4.26 2.44 6.26
C THR A 52 -5.29 1.82 7.20
N ASN A 53 -5.08 1.98 8.50
CA ASN A 53 -6.00 1.49 9.53
C ASN A 53 -7.41 2.09 9.44
N ASP A 54 -7.51 3.34 8.99
CA ASP A 54 -8.78 4.05 8.80
C ASP A 54 -9.44 3.83 7.43
N LEU A 55 -8.86 2.95 6.59
CA LEU A 55 -9.32 2.66 5.23
C LEU A 55 -9.43 3.91 4.32
N SER A 56 -8.73 4.99 4.67
CA SER A 56 -8.68 6.21 3.85
C SER A 56 -7.90 6.04 2.55
N GLY A 57 -7.12 4.96 2.44
CA GLY A 57 -6.37 4.63 1.25
C GLY A 57 -5.42 3.45 1.44
N VAL A 58 -4.47 3.35 0.53
CA VAL A 58 -3.44 2.31 0.53
C VAL A 58 -2.07 2.92 0.20
N PHE A 59 -1.03 2.40 0.83
CA PHE A 59 0.35 2.59 0.38
C PHE A 59 0.69 1.51 -0.62
N VAL A 60 1.23 1.91 -1.77
CA VAL A 60 1.76 1.00 -2.78
C VAL A 60 3.24 1.26 -2.94
N LEU A 61 4.06 0.21 -2.81
CA LEU A 61 5.50 0.25 -3.04
C LEU A 61 5.85 -0.64 -4.23
N TRP A 62 6.92 -0.29 -4.96
CA TRP A 62 7.45 -1.06 -6.07
C TRP A 62 8.94 -0.81 -6.26
N LEU A 63 9.63 -1.79 -6.86
CA LEU A 63 10.98 -1.59 -7.35
C LEU A 63 10.94 -0.93 -8.72
N ASP A 64 11.78 0.06 -8.91
CA ASP A 64 11.85 0.87 -10.12
C ASP A 64 13.31 1.10 -10.52
N ASN A 65 13.62 0.98 -11.81
CA ASN A 65 14.97 1.20 -12.34
C ASN A 65 15.11 2.49 -13.17
N ARG A 66 14.15 3.43 -13.08
CA ARG A 66 14.14 4.71 -13.82
C ARG A 66 15.42 5.54 -13.69
N SER A 67 16.17 5.34 -12.60
CA SER A 67 17.41 6.04 -12.28
C SER A 67 18.68 5.27 -12.67
N LYS A 68 18.56 4.18 -13.43
CA LYS A 68 19.65 3.21 -13.73
C LYS A 68 20.17 2.46 -12.50
N LYS A 69 19.50 2.59 -11.36
CA LYS A 69 19.71 1.83 -10.13
C LYS A 69 18.36 1.28 -9.69
N LEU A 70 18.33 0.03 -9.20
CA LEU A 70 17.09 -0.52 -8.67
C LEU A 70 16.79 0.08 -7.31
N GLU A 71 15.67 0.79 -7.21
CA GLU A 71 15.33 1.63 -6.07
C GLU A 71 13.88 1.41 -5.67
N LEU A 72 13.58 1.62 -4.38
CA LEU A 72 12.24 1.48 -3.87
C LEU A 72 11.46 2.78 -4.05
N PHE A 73 10.39 2.73 -4.83
CA PHE A 73 9.45 3.82 -5.03
C PHE A 73 8.11 3.50 -4.38
N GLY A 74 7.36 4.54 -4.07
CA GLY A 74 6.10 4.43 -3.37
C GLY A 74 5.14 5.57 -3.66
N GLN A 75 3.88 5.31 -3.36
CA GLN A 75 2.77 6.22 -3.59
C GLN A 75 1.66 5.92 -2.58
N PHE A 76 0.93 6.96 -2.18
CA PHE A 76 -0.35 6.79 -1.51
C PHE A 76 -1.49 6.92 -2.52
N LEU A 77 -2.40 5.95 -2.53
CA LEU A 77 -3.66 6.03 -3.24
C LEU A 77 -4.77 6.33 -2.22
N ASN A 78 -5.62 7.30 -2.50
CA ASN A 78 -6.80 7.54 -1.65
C ASN A 78 -7.84 6.41 -1.78
N ALA A 79 -8.92 6.49 -1.01
CA ALA A 79 -10.02 5.50 -1.01
C ALA A 79 -10.69 5.29 -2.38
N GLN A 80 -10.52 6.23 -3.33
CA GLN A 80 -11.00 6.10 -4.71
C GLN A 80 -9.96 5.47 -5.65
N GLY A 81 -8.78 5.07 -5.14
CA GLY A 81 -7.68 4.53 -5.92
C GLY A 81 -6.88 5.59 -6.68
N ILE A 82 -7.08 6.89 -6.37
CA ILE A 82 -6.41 7.99 -7.06
C ILE A 82 -5.03 8.20 -6.42
N PRO A 83 -3.93 8.17 -7.21
CA PRO A 83 -2.59 8.49 -6.73
C PRO A 83 -2.46 9.94 -6.27
N LEU A 84 -1.80 10.17 -5.14
CA LEU A 84 -1.62 11.52 -4.58
C LEU A 84 -0.34 12.24 -5.04
N LEU A 85 0.65 11.51 -5.55
CA LEU A 85 1.88 12.06 -6.13
C LEU A 85 1.91 11.83 -7.65
N GLU A 86 2.71 12.60 -8.36
CA GLU A 86 2.98 12.29 -9.76
C GLU A 86 4.10 11.25 -9.84
N ASN A 87 3.81 10.06 -10.40
CA ASN A 87 4.77 8.96 -10.60
C ASN A 87 5.44 8.38 -9.34
N GLY A 88 4.89 8.69 -8.15
CA GLY A 88 5.41 8.26 -6.86
C GLY A 88 6.72 8.95 -6.45
N ALA A 89 7.10 8.72 -5.20
CA ALA A 89 8.35 9.19 -4.62
C ALA A 89 9.31 8.04 -4.34
N ARG A 90 10.60 8.34 -4.32
CA ARG A 90 11.63 7.44 -3.78
C ARG A 90 11.40 7.29 -2.27
N VAL A 91 11.22 6.06 -1.81
CA VAL A 91 10.93 5.74 -0.40
C VAL A 91 12.21 5.67 0.42
N LEU A 92 13.27 5.12 -0.17
CA LEU A 92 14.55 4.91 0.50
C LEU A 92 15.68 5.62 -0.25
N ASN A 93 16.47 6.42 0.49
CA ASN A 93 17.71 6.99 -0.03
C ASN A 93 18.91 6.11 0.36
N ARG A 94 19.14 5.05 -0.42
CA ARG A 94 20.22 4.08 -0.17
C ARG A 94 21.35 4.21 -1.19
N PRO A 95 22.61 3.99 -0.77
CA PRO A 95 23.74 4.04 -1.68
C PRO A 95 23.66 2.91 -2.72
N ASN A 96 23.33 1.68 -2.30
CA ASN A 96 23.31 0.51 -3.17
C ASN A 96 21.91 0.16 -3.69
N PRO A 97 21.82 -0.66 -4.77
CA PRO A 97 20.54 -1.16 -5.28
C PRO A 97 19.74 -1.95 -4.23
N ILE A 98 18.42 -1.80 -4.27
CA ILE A 98 17.47 -2.61 -3.51
C ILE A 98 17.06 -3.80 -4.39
N LEU A 99 17.39 -5.01 -3.96
CA LEU A 99 17.22 -6.23 -4.77
C LEU A 99 15.82 -6.83 -4.63
N SER A 100 15.27 -6.81 -3.43
CA SER A 100 13.90 -7.20 -3.12
C SER A 100 13.44 -6.53 -1.83
N PHE A 101 12.15 -6.54 -1.57
CA PHE A 101 11.57 -6.00 -0.35
C PHE A 101 10.30 -6.76 0.05
N ALA A 102 9.90 -6.58 1.30
CA ALA A 102 8.65 -7.04 1.86
C ALA A 102 8.03 -5.93 2.72
N MET A 103 6.70 -5.86 2.75
CA MET A 103 5.96 -4.82 3.44
C MET A 103 4.82 -5.41 4.28
N ALA A 104 4.61 -4.84 5.47
CA ALA A 104 3.48 -5.15 6.34
C ALA A 104 2.93 -3.86 6.95
N THR A 105 1.64 -3.85 7.30
CA THR A 105 1.08 -2.75 8.10
C THR A 105 1.75 -2.68 9.48
N ASP A 106 1.82 -1.50 10.08
CA ASP A 106 2.30 -1.35 11.46
C ASP A 106 1.17 -1.36 12.51
N GLY A 107 -0.09 -1.55 12.09
CA GLY A 107 -1.28 -1.50 12.95
C GLY A 107 -1.81 -0.09 13.23
N ASP A 108 -0.97 0.94 13.12
CA ASP A 108 -1.29 2.34 13.43
C ASP A 108 -1.57 3.19 12.18
N GLY A 109 -1.64 2.54 11.01
CA GLY A 109 -1.90 3.17 9.71
C GLY A 109 -0.62 3.59 8.97
N GLY A 110 0.55 3.29 9.51
CA GLY A 110 1.83 3.24 8.81
C GLY A 110 2.15 1.83 8.32
N PHE A 111 3.43 1.57 8.08
CA PHE A 111 3.91 0.30 7.56
C PHE A 111 5.38 0.03 7.89
N TYR A 112 5.74 -1.24 7.93
CA TYR A 112 7.11 -1.73 7.96
C TYR A 112 7.57 -2.10 6.55
N VAL A 113 8.84 -1.85 6.25
CA VAL A 113 9.51 -2.36 5.04
C VAL A 113 10.79 -3.06 5.45
N ALA A 114 10.90 -4.34 5.10
CA ALA A 114 12.16 -5.07 5.09
C ALA A 114 12.71 -5.11 3.66
N TRP A 115 14.02 -4.94 3.47
CA TRP A 115 14.63 -4.99 2.14
C TRP A 115 16.02 -5.59 2.13
N LEU A 116 16.37 -6.13 0.97
CA LEU A 116 17.71 -6.57 0.63
C LEU A 116 18.45 -5.48 -0.12
N GLU A 117 19.50 -4.95 0.47
CA GLU A 117 20.41 -4.03 -0.18
C GLU A 117 21.61 -4.79 -0.74
N LYS A 118 22.01 -4.49 -1.97
CA LYS A 118 23.18 -5.12 -2.60
C LYS A 118 24.45 -4.77 -1.81
N ALA A 119 25.25 -5.79 -1.51
CA ALA A 119 26.56 -5.66 -0.89
C ALA A 119 27.68 -6.12 -1.84
N THR A 120 28.94 -5.98 -1.42
CA THR A 120 30.10 -6.49 -2.16
C THR A 120 30.01 -8.00 -2.39
N VAL A 121 29.52 -8.74 -1.39
CA VAL A 121 29.22 -10.16 -1.46
C VAL A 121 27.79 -10.34 -0.98
N GLY A 122 26.90 -10.85 -1.83
CA GLY A 122 25.50 -11.09 -1.48
C GLY A 122 24.70 -9.80 -1.27
N SER A 123 24.03 -9.73 -0.12
CA SER A 123 23.08 -8.68 0.25
C SER A 123 23.17 -8.41 1.75
N GLU A 124 22.65 -7.27 2.18
CA GLU A 124 22.41 -6.94 3.59
C GLU A 124 20.90 -6.78 3.78
N LEU A 125 20.37 -7.32 4.90
CA LEU A 125 18.95 -7.25 5.23
C LEU A 125 18.70 -6.13 6.24
N PHE A 126 17.80 -5.23 5.89
CA PHE A 126 17.40 -4.09 6.72
C PHE A 126 15.90 -4.06 6.91
N ILE A 127 15.45 -3.32 7.93
CA ILE A 127 14.06 -2.95 8.16
C ILE A 127 13.93 -1.48 8.57
N GLN A 128 12.83 -0.84 8.17
CA GLN A 128 12.42 0.49 8.60
C GLN A 128 10.91 0.54 8.86
N ARG A 129 10.49 1.31 9.87
CA ARG A 129 9.09 1.67 10.09
C ARG A 129 8.80 3.05 9.51
N PHE A 130 7.69 3.17 8.80
CA PHE A 130 7.15 4.41 8.27
C PHE A 130 5.82 4.70 8.95
N LEU A 131 5.65 5.95 9.40
CA LEU A 131 4.40 6.44 9.97
C LEU A 131 3.37 6.68 8.87
N LYS A 132 2.10 6.86 9.24
CA LYS A 132 1.03 7.23 8.31
C LYS A 132 1.31 8.50 7.50
N SER A 133 2.12 9.42 8.03
CA SER A 133 2.56 10.61 7.29
C SER A 133 3.52 10.31 6.13
N GLY A 134 4.10 9.10 6.10
CA GLY A 134 5.20 8.72 5.22
C GLY A 134 6.59 8.98 5.82
N ASP A 135 6.67 9.58 7.01
CA ASP A 135 7.93 9.82 7.69
C ASP A 135 8.50 8.54 8.30
N THR A 136 9.83 8.44 8.40
CA THR A 136 10.50 7.33 9.08
C THR A 136 10.35 7.43 10.59
N ALA A 137 9.88 6.37 11.24
CA ALA A 137 9.76 6.32 12.70
C ALA A 137 11.10 6.10 13.41
N TRP A 138 12.06 5.41 12.77
CA TRP A 138 13.42 5.27 13.28
C TRP A 138 14.40 6.16 12.52
N VAL A 139 15.33 6.76 13.25
CA VAL A 139 16.35 7.68 12.69
C VAL A 139 17.19 6.99 11.62
N GLN A 140 17.48 5.71 11.81
CA GLN A 140 18.17 4.86 10.83
C GLN A 140 17.45 3.52 10.71
N PRO A 141 17.52 2.88 9.54
CA PRO A 141 17.09 1.49 9.39
C PRO A 141 17.81 0.57 10.38
N VAL A 142 17.09 -0.41 10.90
CA VAL A 142 17.68 -1.50 11.68
C VAL A 142 18.27 -2.52 10.71
N GLN A 143 19.54 -2.89 10.90
CA GLN A 143 20.19 -3.96 10.14
C GLN A 143 19.93 -5.29 10.86
N LEU A 144 19.21 -6.21 10.20
CA LEU A 144 18.90 -7.54 10.73
C LEU A 144 19.98 -8.57 10.35
N GLY A 145 20.52 -8.43 9.14
CA GLY A 145 21.50 -9.36 8.57
C GLY A 145 22.72 -8.64 8.01
N LYS A 146 23.91 -9.08 8.44
CA LYS A 146 25.23 -8.64 7.96
C LYS A 146 26.16 -9.84 7.81
N SER A 147 27.15 -9.74 6.93
CA SER A 147 28.30 -10.65 6.68
C SER A 147 28.22 -11.48 5.40
N ASN A 148 29.17 -12.40 5.19
CA ASN A 148 29.46 -13.22 4.00
C ASN A 148 28.35 -14.21 3.59
N ARG A 149 27.11 -13.85 3.85
CA ARG A 149 25.89 -14.59 3.58
C ARG A 149 25.12 -13.86 2.49
N VAL A 150 24.28 -14.61 1.81
CA VAL A 150 23.24 -14.05 0.94
C VAL A 150 21.94 -14.17 1.70
N PHE A 151 21.27 -13.05 1.88
CA PHE A 151 19.89 -13.03 2.34
C PHE A 151 18.98 -13.01 1.11
N LEU A 152 17.90 -13.76 1.14
CA LEU A 152 16.93 -13.93 0.05
C LEU A 152 15.52 -13.89 0.65
N ASN A 153 14.54 -13.58 -0.21
CA ASN A 153 13.12 -13.73 0.09
C ASN A 153 12.71 -13.19 1.47
N PRO A 154 12.90 -11.89 1.77
CA PRO A 154 12.38 -11.35 3.01
C PRO A 154 10.87 -11.52 3.03
N HIS A 155 10.34 -11.92 4.18
CA HIS A 155 8.93 -11.98 4.50
C HIS A 155 8.70 -11.22 5.79
N ILE A 156 7.58 -10.50 5.89
CA ILE A 156 7.31 -9.64 7.03
C ILE A 156 5.83 -9.71 7.39
N VAL A 157 5.53 -9.77 8.68
CA VAL A 157 4.15 -9.79 9.19
C VAL A 157 4.08 -9.03 10.52
N ASN A 158 3.02 -8.25 10.72
CA ASN A 158 2.76 -7.59 11.99
C ASN A 158 2.45 -8.61 13.09
N ASP A 159 2.87 -8.33 14.32
CA ASP A 159 2.66 -9.20 15.48
C ASP A 159 1.25 -9.09 16.11
N LEU A 160 0.29 -8.48 15.40
CA LEU A 160 -1.04 -8.07 15.87
C LEU A 160 -1.02 -6.96 16.94
N GLY A 161 0.15 -6.41 17.26
CA GLY A 161 0.36 -5.22 18.06
C GLY A 161 1.18 -4.19 17.27
N THR A 162 2.16 -3.57 17.93
CA THR A 162 3.04 -2.59 17.28
C THR A 162 4.36 -3.19 16.81
N GLY A 163 4.58 -4.49 16.96
CA GLY A 163 5.78 -5.19 16.56
C GLY A 163 5.65 -5.84 15.19
N VAL A 164 6.68 -6.61 14.83
CA VAL A 164 6.81 -7.22 13.52
C VAL A 164 7.69 -8.45 13.60
N TYR A 165 7.31 -9.50 12.89
CA TYR A 165 8.17 -10.65 12.61
C TYR A 165 8.74 -10.53 11.21
N VAL A 166 10.04 -10.78 11.07
CA VAL A 166 10.73 -10.80 9.79
C VAL A 166 11.36 -12.16 9.61
N ALA A 167 11.03 -12.83 8.50
CA ALA A 167 11.65 -14.09 8.10
C ALA A 167 12.46 -13.91 6.81
N TRP A 168 13.53 -14.67 6.64
CA TRP A 168 14.34 -14.64 5.42
C TRP A 168 15.00 -15.99 5.18
N ASP A 169 15.33 -16.24 3.92
CA ASP A 169 16.25 -17.32 3.56
C ASP A 169 17.68 -16.78 3.62
N GLU A 170 18.59 -17.51 4.26
CA GLU A 170 20.02 -17.21 4.25
C GLU A 170 20.82 -18.31 3.58
N ALA A 171 21.87 -17.95 2.86
CA ALA A 171 22.79 -18.88 2.23
C ALA A 171 24.24 -18.49 2.49
N VAL A 172 25.09 -19.46 2.85
CA VAL A 172 26.54 -19.24 2.97
C VAL A 172 27.17 -19.42 1.60
N ILE A 173 27.98 -18.46 1.17
CA ILE A 173 28.78 -18.58 -0.07
C ILE A 173 30.25 -18.82 0.28
N LEU A 174 30.80 -19.92 -0.25
CA LEU A 174 32.25 -20.14 -0.36
C LEU A 174 32.59 -20.41 -1.82
N ASN A 175 33.61 -19.73 -2.36
CA ASN A 175 34.08 -19.90 -3.75
C ASN A 175 32.97 -19.78 -4.81
N ASN A 176 32.06 -18.81 -4.65
CA ASN A 176 30.88 -18.59 -5.50
C ASN A 176 29.84 -19.71 -5.52
N ASN A 177 29.92 -20.68 -4.60
CA ASN A 177 28.92 -21.74 -4.44
C ASN A 177 28.14 -21.57 -3.13
N VAL A 178 26.83 -21.79 -3.18
CA VAL A 178 25.97 -21.89 -1.99
C VAL A 178 26.26 -23.23 -1.32
N ILE A 179 26.63 -23.21 -0.04
CA ILE A 179 27.01 -24.42 0.71
C ILE A 179 25.98 -24.83 1.77
N SER A 180 25.05 -23.94 2.13
CA SER A 180 23.95 -24.21 3.06
C SER A 180 22.86 -23.16 2.85
N ALA A 181 21.60 -23.52 3.12
CA ALA A 181 20.49 -22.57 3.16
C ALA A 181 19.61 -22.83 4.39
N ASN A 182 19.24 -21.77 5.11
CA ASN A 182 18.35 -21.83 6.29
C ASN A 182 17.27 -20.75 6.17
N THR A 183 16.18 -20.91 6.93
CA THR A 183 15.18 -19.86 7.13
C THR A 183 15.22 -19.41 8.58
N ASP A 184 15.43 -18.11 8.80
CA ASP A 184 15.47 -17.50 10.13
C ASP A 184 14.26 -16.58 10.34
N ILE A 185 13.94 -16.28 11.60
CA ILE A 185 12.88 -15.34 12.02
C ILE A 185 13.41 -14.45 13.14
N MET A 186 13.14 -13.15 13.08
CA MET A 186 13.33 -12.19 14.18
C MET A 186 12.02 -11.50 14.54
#